data_AF-A0A9W8KXK7-F1
#
_entry.id   AF-A0A9W8KXK7-F1
#
_cell.length_a   1.000
_cell.length_b   1.000
_cell.length_c   1.000
_cell.angle_alpha   90.00
_cell.angle_beta   90.00
_cell.angle_gamma   90.00
#
_symmetry.space_group_name_H-M   'P 1'
#
loop_
_entity.id
_entity.type
_entity.pdbx_description
1 polymer ?
#
loop_
_entity_poly.entity_id
_entity_poly.type
_entity_poly.pdbx_seq_one_letter_code
_entity_poly.pdbx_strand_id
1 'polypeptide(L)'
;MGIECRGEYILNRVLVEEEKQRLQTQDVYICKISAQQTSRILQFIALQGTEWESAEISVQKVPSFPPYTKEQFDEWKQLWPVAYRPLVQLKPVQLDDDERAYINENLSVVSQLQAKSDSEGNRGSAVIVGSPKAREAIVQSTDMTHTLVHPLKHAVMCCISKIADIELDKKKQGCFGDQCTNDNTNDQSEVQLVPAKRAHTPDIAGTPLVTEQISSANDIEDNAMEFTSGYLCGGLDVFSSKEPCVMCCMALVHSRIGRLFFIDPSESGGISYYSINSRKALNHNFTAFQCTLTSTQNLTP
;
A
#
# COMPACT_ATOMS: atom_id res chain seq x y z
N MET A 1 -28.16 70.50 43.41
CA MET A 1 -28.74 69.30 42.80
C MET A 1 -27.85 68.11 43.16
N GLY A 2 -28.17 67.40 44.24
CA GLY A 2 -27.51 66.14 44.61
C GLY A 2 -28.49 65.02 44.31
N ILE A 3 -28.09 64.06 43.49
CA ILE A 3 -28.90 62.89 43.16
C ILE A 3 -28.75 61.91 44.32
N GLU A 4 -29.84 61.67 45.06
CA GLU A 4 -29.89 60.65 46.12
C GLU A 4 -29.76 59.25 45.51
N CYS A 5 -28.81 58.47 46.02
CA CYS A 5 -28.59 57.08 45.65
C CYS A 5 -29.77 56.21 46.11
N ARG A 6 -30.58 55.73 45.16
CA ARG A 6 -31.64 54.75 45.41
C ARG A 6 -31.06 53.33 45.45
N GLY A 7 -30.89 52.79 46.65
CA GLY A 7 -30.85 51.34 46.96
C GLY A 7 -29.74 50.47 46.35
N GLU A 8 -29.36 49.40 47.03
CA GLU A 8 -28.44 48.39 46.49
C GLU A 8 -29.16 47.47 45.49
N TYR A 9 -28.55 47.26 44.32
CA TYR A 9 -29.02 46.31 43.32
C TYR A 9 -28.46 44.92 43.61
N ILE A 10 -29.34 43.92 43.74
CA ILE A 10 -28.95 42.50 43.85
C ILE A 10 -28.78 41.94 42.44
N LEU A 11 -27.54 41.62 42.06
CA LEU A 11 -27.18 41.00 40.79
C LEU A 11 -27.38 39.49 40.88
N ASN A 12 -28.45 38.98 40.26
CA ASN A 12 -28.62 37.52 40.08
C ASN A 12 -28.00 37.11 38.73
N ARG A 13 -27.12 36.10 38.75
CA ARG A 13 -26.57 35.50 37.53
C ARG A 13 -27.69 34.76 36.78
N VAL A 14 -28.02 35.21 35.58
CA VAL A 14 -28.89 34.46 34.66
C VAL A 14 -28.04 33.38 34.00
N LEU A 15 -28.32 32.11 34.30
CA LEU A 15 -27.66 30.98 33.65
C LEU A 15 -28.17 30.86 32.21
N VAL A 16 -27.24 30.74 31.26
CA VAL A 16 -27.54 30.55 29.83
C VAL A 16 -28.20 29.17 29.65
N GLU A 17 -29.14 29.04 28.71
CA GLU A 17 -29.90 27.80 28.46
C GLU A 17 -29.01 26.57 28.22
N GLU A 18 -27.81 26.77 27.67
CA GLU A 18 -26.77 25.75 27.48
C GLU A 18 -26.24 25.19 28.81
N GLU A 19 -26.18 25.96 29.90
CA GLU A 19 -25.78 25.48 31.24
C GLU A 19 -26.88 24.64 31.93
N LYS A 20 -28.13 24.65 31.41
CA LYS A 20 -29.23 23.81 31.91
C LYS A 20 -29.28 22.42 31.25
N GLN A 21 -28.62 22.23 30.12
CA GLN A 21 -28.64 20.97 29.39
C GLN A 21 -27.63 19.98 29.98
N ARG A 22 -28.05 19.28 31.04
CA ARG A 22 -27.39 18.03 31.45
C ARG A 22 -27.45 17.04 30.27
N LEU A 23 -26.33 16.39 29.95
CA LEU A 23 -26.28 15.25 29.01
C LEU A 23 -27.32 14.20 29.44
N GLN A 24 -28.43 14.13 28.73
CA GLN A 24 -29.37 13.01 28.83
C GLN A 24 -28.89 11.92 27.88
N THR A 25 -28.40 10.83 28.43
CA THR A 25 -28.01 9.64 27.67
C THR A 25 -29.22 8.74 27.47
N GLN A 26 -29.46 8.31 26.24
CA GLN A 26 -30.44 7.29 25.90
C GLN A 26 -29.72 6.07 25.33
N ASP A 27 -30.09 4.89 25.77
CA ASP A 27 -29.57 3.64 25.24
C ASP A 27 -30.45 3.18 24.07
N VAL A 28 -29.85 3.10 22.87
CA VAL A 28 -30.54 2.68 21.64
C VAL A 28 -29.95 1.35 21.16
N TYR A 29 -30.79 0.31 21.08
CA TYR A 29 -30.40 -1.01 20.62
C TYR A 29 -30.87 -1.22 19.18
N ILE A 30 -29.95 -1.61 18.28
CA ILE A 30 -30.24 -1.81 16.84
C ILE A 30 -29.88 -3.25 16.46
N CYS A 31 -30.76 -3.93 15.75
CA CYS A 31 -30.48 -5.26 15.19
C CYS A 31 -30.99 -5.37 13.74
N LYS A 32 -30.30 -6.18 12.92
CA LYS A 32 -30.74 -6.50 11.57
C LYS A 32 -31.76 -7.63 11.65
N ILE A 33 -33.00 -7.36 11.26
CA ILE A 33 -34.10 -8.33 11.30
C ILE A 33 -34.30 -8.93 9.91
N SER A 34 -34.19 -10.26 9.79
CA SER A 34 -34.81 -10.97 8.66
C SER A 34 -36.26 -11.28 8.99
N ALA A 35 -37.16 -11.33 8.00
CA ALA A 35 -38.59 -11.55 8.21
C ALA A 35 -38.93 -12.83 9.01
N GLN A 36 -38.03 -13.82 9.01
CA GLN A 36 -38.18 -15.09 9.74
C GLN A 36 -37.80 -15.00 11.23
N GLN A 37 -37.12 -13.93 11.66
CA GLN A 37 -36.55 -13.80 13.00
C GLN A 37 -37.35 -12.89 13.93
N THR A 38 -38.37 -12.19 13.42
CA THR A 38 -39.20 -11.24 14.18
C THR A 38 -39.81 -11.86 15.44
N SER A 39 -40.30 -13.10 15.37
CA SER A 39 -40.91 -13.81 16.51
C SER A 39 -39.92 -14.11 17.62
N ARG A 40 -38.67 -14.45 17.29
CA ARG A 40 -37.60 -14.72 18.26
C ARG A 40 -37.16 -13.46 19.01
N ILE A 41 -37.12 -12.31 18.32
CA ILE A 41 -36.76 -11.03 18.92
C ILE A 41 -37.86 -10.57 19.88
N LEU A 42 -39.13 -10.66 19.47
CA LEU A 42 -40.26 -10.36 20.35
C LEU A 42 -40.31 -11.29 21.57
N GLN A 43 -39.99 -12.56 21.40
CA GLN A 43 -39.90 -13.52 22.50
C GLN A 43 -38.73 -13.23 23.45
N PHE A 44 -37.58 -12.79 22.92
CA PHE A 44 -36.45 -12.34 23.73
C PHE A 44 -36.80 -11.11 24.57
N ILE A 45 -37.46 -10.11 23.98
CA ILE A 45 -37.92 -8.90 24.69
C ILE A 45 -38.92 -9.26 25.79
N ALA A 46 -39.87 -10.15 25.51
CA ALA A 46 -40.85 -10.62 26.49
C ALA A 46 -40.24 -11.40 27.67
N LEU A 47 -39.06 -12.02 27.49
CA LEU A 47 -38.37 -12.80 28.52
C LEU A 47 -37.47 -11.96 29.45
N GLN A 48 -37.07 -10.75 29.04
CA GLN A 48 -36.14 -9.89 29.81
C GLN A 48 -36.83 -8.95 30.82
N GLY A 49 -38.15 -9.08 31.02
CA GLY A 49 -38.88 -8.37 32.09
C GLY A 49 -39.41 -6.97 31.72
N THR A 50 -40.07 -6.33 32.68
CA THR A 50 -40.91 -5.12 32.54
C THR A 50 -40.15 -3.84 32.20
N GLU A 51 -38.82 -3.87 32.12
CA GLU A 51 -37.98 -2.70 31.77
C GLU A 51 -38.21 -2.18 30.35
N TRP A 52 -38.82 -3.00 29.49
CA TRP A 52 -39.09 -2.69 28.08
C TRP A 52 -40.57 -2.36 27.81
N GLU A 53 -41.43 -2.34 28.83
CA GLU A 53 -42.87 -2.04 28.66
C GLU A 53 -43.11 -0.62 28.13
N SER A 54 -42.18 0.30 28.39
CA SER A 54 -42.19 1.67 27.84
C SER A 54 -41.33 1.85 26.59
N ALA A 55 -40.69 0.81 26.07
CA ALA A 55 -39.80 0.91 24.92
C ALA A 55 -40.60 0.91 23.61
N GLU A 56 -40.46 1.98 22.82
CA GLU A 56 -41.10 2.10 21.52
C GLU A 56 -40.32 1.29 20.47
N ILE A 57 -40.91 0.20 19.98
CA ILE A 57 -40.32 -0.62 18.92
C ILE A 57 -40.78 -0.10 17.57
N SER A 58 -39.83 0.32 16.72
CA SER A 58 -40.10 0.73 15.34
C SER A 58 -39.19 0.02 14.36
N VAL A 59 -39.72 -0.25 13.16
CA VAL A 59 -38.94 -0.82 12.04
C VAL A 59 -38.69 0.30 11.04
N GLN A 60 -37.43 0.66 10.85
CA GLN A 60 -37.01 1.70 9.92
C GLN A 60 -36.27 1.12 8.72
N LYS A 61 -36.50 1.68 7.53
CA LYS A 61 -35.72 1.33 6.33
C LYS A 61 -34.39 2.07 6.39
N VAL A 62 -33.30 1.31 6.41
CA VAL A 62 -31.93 1.85 6.43
C VAL A 62 -31.15 1.42 5.20
N PRO A 63 -30.21 2.25 4.69
CA PRO A 63 -29.31 1.85 3.63
C PRO A 63 -28.50 0.61 4.01
N SER A 64 -28.37 -0.34 3.08
CA SER A 64 -27.57 -1.56 3.30
C SER A 64 -26.07 -1.34 3.11
N PHE A 65 -25.68 -0.23 2.46
CA PHE A 65 -24.31 0.12 2.12
C PHE A 65 -24.00 1.54 2.59
N PRO A 66 -22.73 1.90 2.82
CA PRO A 66 -22.33 3.29 3.05
C PRO A 66 -22.46 4.13 1.77
N PRO A 67 -22.72 5.45 1.88
CA PRO A 67 -22.78 6.34 0.73
C PRO A 67 -21.38 6.53 0.12
N TYR A 68 -21.30 6.49 -1.22
CA TYR A 68 -20.05 6.69 -1.97
C TYR A 68 -19.87 8.14 -2.43
N THR A 69 -20.97 8.84 -2.71
CA THR A 69 -20.94 10.25 -3.12
C THR A 69 -21.54 11.16 -2.06
N LYS A 70 -21.24 12.46 -2.16
CA LYS A 70 -21.76 13.47 -1.23
C LYS A 70 -23.27 13.60 -1.35
N GLU A 71 -23.79 13.47 -2.57
CA GLU A 71 -25.23 13.52 -2.87
C GLU A 71 -25.95 12.34 -2.21
N GLN A 72 -25.41 11.12 -2.35
CA GLN A 72 -25.95 9.93 -1.67
C GLN A 72 -25.95 10.10 -0.16
N PHE A 73 -24.88 10.66 0.41
CA PHE A 73 -24.81 10.94 1.83
C PHE A 73 -25.87 11.95 2.27
N ASP A 74 -26.06 13.03 1.52
CA ASP A 74 -27.02 14.08 1.85
C ASP A 74 -28.47 13.61 1.75
N GLU A 75 -28.76 12.65 0.86
CA GLU A 75 -30.04 11.96 0.78
C GLU A 75 -30.22 10.96 1.93
N TRP A 76 -29.23 10.10 2.19
CA TRP A 76 -29.38 8.96 3.10
C TRP A 76 -29.30 9.36 4.58
N LYS A 77 -28.58 10.44 4.91
CA LYS A 77 -28.53 10.98 6.28
C LYS A 77 -29.91 11.42 6.79
N GLN A 78 -30.85 11.71 5.89
CA GLN A 78 -32.23 12.03 6.25
C GLN A 78 -33.02 10.80 6.70
N LEU A 79 -32.61 9.60 6.25
CA LEU A 79 -33.23 8.32 6.59
C LEU A 79 -32.58 7.68 7.81
N TRP A 80 -31.24 7.70 7.86
CA TRP A 80 -30.48 7.08 8.94
C TRP A 80 -29.13 7.77 9.12
N PRO A 81 -28.61 7.93 10.35
CA PRO A 81 -27.25 8.40 10.57
C PRO A 81 -26.25 7.47 9.88
N VAL A 82 -25.71 7.91 8.74
CA VAL A 82 -24.68 7.21 7.98
C VAL A 82 -23.37 7.97 8.07
N ALA A 83 -22.24 7.27 8.04
CA ALA A 83 -20.93 7.89 7.95
C ALA A 83 -20.53 8.06 6.48
N TYR A 84 -20.16 9.28 6.08
CA TYR A 84 -19.55 9.55 4.79
C TYR A 84 -18.12 10.01 4.99
N ARG A 85 -17.20 9.35 4.29
CA ARG A 85 -15.81 9.78 4.17
C ARG A 85 -15.61 10.20 2.72
N PRO A 86 -15.43 11.50 2.43
CA PRO A 86 -15.17 11.92 1.06
C PRO A 86 -13.96 11.17 0.52
N LEU A 87 -14.04 10.76 -0.75
CA LEU A 87 -12.89 10.21 -1.44
C LEU A 87 -11.77 11.24 -1.35
N VAL A 88 -10.64 10.83 -0.78
CA VAL A 88 -9.46 11.69 -0.71
C VAL A 88 -9.09 12.02 -2.14
N GLN A 89 -9.29 13.28 -2.55
CA GLN A 89 -8.74 13.75 -3.82
C GLN A 89 -7.23 13.61 -3.73
N LEU A 90 -6.68 12.63 -4.45
CA LEU A 90 -5.25 12.41 -4.50
C LEU A 90 -4.63 13.67 -5.08
N LYS A 91 -3.72 14.29 -4.33
CA LYS A 91 -2.95 15.42 -4.85
C LYS A 91 -2.23 14.94 -6.12
N PRO A 92 -2.23 15.74 -7.20
CA PRO A 92 -1.49 15.39 -8.40
C PRO A 92 -0.02 15.17 -8.03
N VAL A 93 0.56 14.10 -8.57
CA VAL A 93 1.97 13.77 -8.33
C VAL A 93 2.82 14.91 -8.90
N GLN A 94 3.58 15.57 -8.03
CA GLN A 94 4.57 16.57 -8.41
C GLN A 94 5.85 15.80 -8.70
N LEU A 95 6.25 15.73 -9.97
CA LEU A 95 7.51 15.16 -10.41
C LEU A 95 8.43 16.31 -10.81
N ASP A 96 9.67 16.29 -10.30
CA ASP A 96 10.71 17.20 -10.78
C ASP A 96 11.12 16.87 -12.23
N ASP A 97 11.82 17.80 -12.88
CA ASP A 97 12.17 17.66 -14.30
C ASP A 97 13.17 16.50 -14.52
N ASP A 98 14.09 16.29 -13.59
CA ASP A 98 15.08 15.21 -13.64
C ASP A 98 14.41 13.83 -13.43
N GLU A 99 13.45 13.75 -12.52
CA GLU A 99 12.60 12.58 -12.28
C GLU A 99 11.77 12.25 -13.50
N ARG A 100 11.18 13.26 -14.14
CA ARG A 100 10.42 13.08 -15.36
C ARG A 100 11.31 12.59 -16.50
N ALA A 101 12.52 13.12 -16.64
CA ALA A 101 13.49 12.66 -17.62
C ALA A 101 13.87 11.19 -17.36
N TYR A 102 14.20 10.85 -16.12
CA TYR A 102 14.49 9.48 -15.67
C TYR A 102 13.36 8.50 -15.98
N ILE A 103 12.12 8.86 -15.64
CA ILE A 103 10.94 8.02 -15.90
C ILE A 103 10.74 7.86 -17.42
N ASN A 104 10.80 8.94 -18.19
CA ASN A 104 10.61 8.90 -19.64
C ASN A 104 11.68 8.08 -20.36
N GLU A 105 12.95 8.21 -19.94
CA GLU A 105 14.05 7.42 -20.48
C GLU A 105 13.82 5.93 -20.23
N ASN A 106 13.54 5.53 -18.99
CA ASN A 106 13.30 4.13 -18.65
C ASN A 106 12.05 3.56 -19.35
N LEU A 107 10.99 4.36 -19.51
CA LEU A 107 9.81 3.96 -20.30
C LEU A 107 10.13 3.80 -21.79
N SER A 108 11.00 4.63 -22.35
CA SER A 108 11.46 4.49 -23.74
C SER A 108 12.30 3.23 -23.91
N VAL A 109 13.26 3.00 -22.99
CA VAL A 109 14.12 1.81 -23.03
C VAL A 109 13.31 0.53 -22.83
N VAL A 110 12.36 0.48 -21.90
CA VAL A 110 11.53 -0.73 -21.70
C VAL A 110 10.65 -1.04 -22.91
N SER A 111 10.17 -0.01 -23.63
CA SER A 111 9.44 -0.16 -24.88
C SER A 111 10.35 -0.72 -26.00
N GLN A 112 11.58 -0.22 -26.11
CA GLN A 112 12.57 -0.73 -27.08
C GLN A 112 12.96 -2.18 -26.79
N LEU A 113 13.17 -2.53 -25.51
CA LEU A 113 13.44 -3.91 -25.09
C LEU A 113 12.28 -4.84 -25.43
N GLN A 114 11.04 -4.39 -25.22
CA GLN A 114 9.85 -5.14 -25.60
C GLN A 114 9.81 -5.38 -27.11
N ALA A 115 9.98 -4.32 -27.92
CA ALA A 115 9.95 -4.43 -29.37
C ALA A 115 11.03 -5.39 -29.91
N LYS A 116 12.23 -5.34 -29.32
CA LYS A 116 13.31 -6.28 -29.64
C LYS A 116 12.93 -7.72 -29.27
N SER A 117 12.43 -7.94 -28.05
CA SER A 117 11.98 -9.27 -27.60
C SER A 117 10.88 -9.85 -28.50
N ASP A 118 9.92 -9.02 -28.92
CA ASP A 118 8.85 -9.45 -29.83
C ASP A 118 9.40 -9.82 -31.22
N SER A 119 10.42 -9.09 -31.72
CA SER A 119 11.08 -9.41 -32.99
C SER A 119 11.84 -10.75 -32.96
N GLU A 120 12.30 -11.16 -31.78
CA GLU A 120 12.94 -12.46 -31.54
C GLU A 120 11.91 -13.59 -31.28
N GLY A 121 10.61 -13.29 -31.36
CA GLY A 121 9.53 -14.24 -31.17
C GLY A 121 9.11 -14.47 -29.71
N ASN A 122 9.71 -13.74 -28.76
CA ASN A 122 9.35 -13.81 -27.35
C ASN A 122 8.19 -12.85 -27.05
N ARG A 123 6.96 -13.37 -27.08
CA ARG A 123 5.74 -12.62 -26.77
C ARG A 123 5.51 -12.52 -25.28
N GLY A 124 6.11 -11.52 -24.64
CA GLY A 124 6.01 -11.33 -23.20
C GLY A 124 5.99 -9.87 -22.77
N SER A 125 6.55 -9.61 -21.60
CA SER A 125 6.82 -8.28 -21.04
C SER A 125 8.32 -8.00 -21.01
N ALA A 126 8.69 -6.73 -20.87
CA ALA A 126 10.02 -6.25 -20.56
C ALA A 126 9.94 -5.41 -19.29
N VAL A 127 10.96 -5.50 -18.45
CA VAL A 127 11.01 -4.87 -17.13
C VAL A 127 12.38 -4.28 -16.88
N ILE A 128 12.41 -3.07 -16.33
CA ILE A 128 13.60 -2.40 -15.81
C ILE A 128 13.35 -2.08 -14.34
N VAL A 129 14.37 -2.26 -13.50
CA VAL A 129 14.37 -1.76 -12.12
C VAL A 129 15.45 -0.72 -12.00
N GLY A 130 15.10 0.43 -11.45
CA GLY A 130 16.01 1.54 -11.26
C GLY A 130 15.93 2.16 -9.87
N SER A 131 16.97 2.93 -9.53
CA SER A 131 17.05 3.66 -8.28
C SER A 131 16.45 5.07 -8.46
N PRO A 132 15.36 5.43 -7.76
CA PRO A 132 14.82 6.78 -7.83
C PRO A 132 15.78 7.82 -7.23
N LYS A 133 16.67 7.43 -6.32
CA LYS A 133 17.66 8.33 -5.72
C LYS A 133 18.80 8.66 -6.69
N ALA A 134 19.35 7.62 -7.32
CA ALA A 134 20.48 7.78 -8.26
C ALA A 134 20.04 8.18 -9.67
N ARG A 135 18.73 8.05 -10.00
CA ARG A 135 18.17 8.25 -11.34
C ARG A 135 18.82 7.33 -12.39
N GLU A 136 19.16 6.12 -11.98
CA GLU A 136 19.84 5.13 -12.83
C GLU A 136 19.08 3.81 -12.90
N ALA A 137 19.15 3.16 -14.06
CA ALA A 137 18.70 1.79 -14.24
C ALA A 137 19.72 0.82 -13.63
N ILE A 138 19.25 -0.15 -12.84
CA ILE A 138 20.10 -1.13 -12.17
C ILE A 138 20.12 -2.43 -12.97
N VAL A 139 18.93 -2.93 -13.32
CA VAL A 139 18.78 -4.17 -14.07
C VAL A 139 17.66 -4.07 -15.08
N GLN A 140 17.80 -4.83 -16.15
CA GLN A 140 16.78 -5.01 -17.19
C GLN A 140 16.56 -6.49 -17.46
N SER A 141 15.32 -6.86 -17.76
CA SER A 141 14.98 -8.23 -18.14
C SER A 141 13.77 -8.27 -19.07
N THR A 142 13.75 -9.27 -19.93
CA THR A 142 12.60 -9.63 -20.76
C THR A 142 12.00 -10.94 -20.28
N ASP A 143 10.81 -11.25 -20.78
CA ASP A 143 10.15 -12.52 -20.57
C ASP A 143 10.94 -13.65 -21.24
N MET A 144 11.19 -14.73 -20.49
CA MET A 144 11.97 -15.86 -20.94
C MET A 144 11.13 -17.15 -20.97
N THR A 145 9.80 -17.06 -20.89
CA THR A 145 8.92 -18.25 -20.86
C THR A 145 9.10 -19.14 -22.08
N HIS A 146 9.16 -18.54 -23.26
CA HIS A 146 9.40 -19.23 -24.52
C HIS A 146 10.85 -19.71 -24.65
N THR A 147 11.82 -18.83 -24.39
CA THR A 147 13.25 -19.16 -24.53
C THR A 147 13.70 -20.28 -23.58
N LEU A 148 13.23 -20.28 -22.33
CA LEU A 148 13.58 -21.28 -21.32
C LEU A 148 12.56 -22.41 -21.19
N VAL A 149 11.46 -22.36 -21.96
CA VAL A 149 10.33 -23.31 -21.87
C VAL A 149 9.86 -23.48 -20.42
N HIS A 150 9.71 -22.36 -19.70
CA HIS A 150 9.34 -22.35 -18.29
C HIS A 150 8.24 -21.32 -17.99
N PRO A 151 7.04 -21.74 -17.53
CA PRO A 151 5.87 -20.89 -17.45
C PRO A 151 6.00 -19.73 -16.46
N LEU A 152 6.88 -19.83 -15.44
CA LEU A 152 7.04 -18.78 -14.42
C LEU A 152 8.19 -17.80 -14.71
N LYS A 153 8.90 -17.92 -15.85
CA LYS A 153 10.04 -17.06 -16.19
C LYS A 153 9.59 -15.75 -16.84
N HIS A 154 8.65 -15.08 -16.19
CA HIS A 154 8.18 -13.75 -16.58
C HIS A 154 9.28 -12.70 -16.36
N ALA A 155 9.21 -11.60 -17.10
CA ALA A 155 10.21 -10.53 -17.04
C ALA A 155 10.45 -10.02 -15.61
N VAL A 156 9.40 -9.79 -14.83
CA VAL A 156 9.49 -9.37 -13.42
C VAL A 156 10.28 -10.39 -12.58
N MET A 157 9.99 -11.68 -12.73
CA MET A 157 10.65 -12.75 -11.97
C MET A 157 12.13 -12.86 -12.33
N CYS A 158 12.44 -12.78 -13.62
CA CYS A 158 13.82 -12.76 -14.10
C CYS A 158 14.57 -11.51 -13.60
N CYS A 159 13.89 -10.37 -13.53
CA CYS A 159 14.46 -9.11 -13.03
C CYS A 159 14.79 -9.19 -11.53
N ILE A 160 13.86 -9.68 -10.70
CA ILE A 160 14.10 -9.88 -9.27
C ILE A 160 15.24 -10.87 -9.03
N SER A 161 15.33 -11.93 -9.84
CA SER A 161 16.45 -12.89 -9.77
C SER A 161 17.80 -12.20 -9.99
N LYS A 162 17.92 -11.34 -11.02
CA LYS A 162 19.15 -10.60 -11.29
C LYS A 162 19.56 -9.68 -10.14
N ILE A 163 18.58 -9.04 -9.50
CA ILE A 163 18.84 -8.21 -8.30
C ILE A 163 19.35 -9.07 -7.15
N ALA A 164 18.75 -10.24 -6.94
CA ALA A 164 19.21 -11.18 -5.92
C ALA A 164 20.65 -11.65 -6.16
N ASP A 165 21.03 -11.88 -7.42
CA ASP A 165 22.40 -12.25 -7.79
C ASP A 165 23.39 -11.11 -7.48
N ILE A 166 23.04 -9.86 -7.82
CA ILE A 166 23.85 -8.67 -7.49
C ILE A 166 24.04 -8.54 -5.97
N GLU A 167 22.97 -8.71 -5.20
CA GLU A 167 23.03 -8.62 -3.73
C GLU A 167 23.84 -9.76 -3.10
N LEU A 168 23.75 -10.96 -3.68
CA LEU A 168 24.56 -12.09 -3.25
C LEU A 168 26.05 -11.85 -3.51
N ASP A 169 26.41 -11.29 -4.67
CA ASP A 169 27.79 -11.03 -5.02
C ASP A 169 28.40 -9.89 -4.18
N LYS A 170 27.62 -8.85 -3.86
CA LYS A 170 28.02 -7.83 -2.87
C LYS A 170 28.34 -8.45 -1.50
N LYS A 171 27.51 -9.39 -1.03
CA LYS A 171 27.76 -10.10 0.23
C LYS A 171 29.03 -10.93 0.18
N LYS A 172 29.26 -11.68 -0.90
CA LYS A 172 30.50 -12.45 -1.06
C LYS A 172 31.72 -11.55 -0.99
N GLN A 173 31.70 -10.40 -1.69
CA GLN A 173 32.80 -9.44 -1.70
C GLN A 173 33.01 -8.78 -0.31
N GLY A 174 31.93 -8.47 0.41
CA GLY A 174 32.00 -7.94 1.78
C GLY A 174 32.55 -8.92 2.81
N CYS A 175 32.41 -10.23 2.59
CA CYS A 175 32.97 -11.27 3.46
C CYS A 175 34.47 -11.54 3.25
N PHE A 176 35.10 -10.99 2.21
CA PHE A 176 36.55 -11.14 1.96
C PHE A 176 37.42 -10.13 2.73
N GLY A 177 36.81 -9.27 3.56
CA GLY A 177 37.51 -8.23 4.34
C GLY A 177 38.07 -8.67 5.70
N ASP A 178 37.69 -9.82 6.24
CA ASP A 178 38.28 -10.35 7.48
C ASP A 178 39.30 -11.43 7.15
N GLN A 179 40.59 -11.05 7.17
CA GLN A 179 41.69 -11.99 7.16
C GLN A 179 41.74 -12.76 8.49
N CYS A 180 41.16 -13.96 8.52
CA CYS A 180 41.62 -15.01 9.41
C CYS A 180 42.68 -15.81 8.67
N THR A 181 43.95 -15.43 8.86
CA THR A 181 45.09 -16.29 8.57
C THR A 181 45.00 -17.57 9.40
N ASN A 182 45.00 -18.73 8.74
CA ASN A 182 46.01 -19.77 8.95
C ASN A 182 45.70 -21.04 8.12
N ASP A 183 46.61 -21.31 7.18
CA ASP A 183 47.24 -22.59 6.82
C ASP A 183 46.43 -23.88 6.67
N ASN A 184 46.40 -24.35 5.41
CA ASN A 184 46.74 -25.69 4.92
C ASN A 184 46.27 -26.92 5.72
N THR A 185 45.40 -27.74 5.12
CA THR A 185 45.80 -29.05 4.57
C THR A 185 44.78 -29.57 3.57
N ASN A 186 45.31 -30.22 2.55
CA ASN A 186 44.68 -30.92 1.43
C ASN A 186 43.77 -32.06 1.92
N ASP A 187 42.49 -32.13 1.51
CA ASP A 187 41.81 -33.41 1.34
C ASP A 187 40.62 -33.34 0.37
N GLN A 188 40.51 -34.39 -0.45
CA GLN A 188 39.47 -34.58 -1.45
C GLN A 188 38.21 -35.15 -0.79
N SER A 189 37.07 -34.43 -0.82
CA SER A 189 35.76 -35.08 -0.68
C SER A 189 34.60 -34.14 -1.05
N GLU A 190 33.62 -34.72 -1.75
CA GLU A 190 32.32 -34.17 -2.14
C GLU A 190 31.64 -33.30 -1.06
N VAL A 191 31.20 -32.09 -1.43
CA VAL A 191 30.30 -31.30 -0.59
C VAL A 191 28.86 -31.56 -1.02
N GLN A 192 28.23 -32.45 -0.26
CA GLN A 192 26.79 -32.66 -0.21
C GLN A 192 26.11 -31.35 0.24
N LEU A 193 25.26 -30.78 -0.62
CA LEU A 193 24.44 -29.61 -0.28
C LEU A 193 23.47 -29.97 0.86
N VAL A 194 23.77 -29.52 2.08
CA VAL A 194 22.87 -29.63 3.23
C VAL A 194 21.91 -28.43 3.19
N PRO A 195 20.59 -28.61 3.33
CA PRO A 195 19.66 -27.48 3.27
C PRO A 195 19.82 -26.60 4.51
N ALA A 196 19.99 -25.30 4.30
CA ALA A 196 19.94 -24.31 5.37
C ALA A 196 18.58 -24.41 6.07
N LYS A 197 18.61 -24.82 7.34
CA LYS A 197 17.44 -24.89 8.22
C LYS A 197 16.78 -23.50 8.28
N ARG A 198 15.57 -23.37 7.74
CA ARG A 198 14.65 -22.29 8.10
C ARG A 198 14.39 -22.39 9.60
N ALA A 199 14.97 -21.48 10.38
CA ALA A 199 14.55 -21.28 11.75
C ALA A 199 13.12 -20.71 11.72
N HIS A 200 12.17 -21.56 12.08
CA HIS A 200 10.80 -21.18 12.36
C HIS A 200 10.77 -20.62 13.79
N THR A 201 10.54 -19.33 13.95
CA THR A 201 10.07 -18.78 15.22
C THR A 201 8.60 -18.40 15.07
N PRO A 202 7.73 -18.77 16.01
CA PRO A 202 6.29 -18.56 15.89
C PRO A 202 5.92 -17.09 16.16
N ASP A 203 4.83 -16.66 15.54
CA ASP A 203 4.18 -15.36 15.76
C ASP A 203 3.89 -15.09 17.24
N ILE A 204 4.32 -13.94 17.75
CA ILE A 204 3.65 -13.25 18.87
C ILE A 204 3.67 -11.74 18.62
N ALA A 205 2.46 -11.20 18.49
CA ALA A 205 1.95 -9.87 18.84
C ALA A 205 2.85 -8.62 18.69
N GLY A 206 2.29 -7.62 18.00
CA GLY A 206 2.92 -6.35 17.71
C GLY A 206 3.41 -5.54 18.91
N THR A 207 4.51 -4.84 18.68
CA THR A 207 4.89 -3.60 19.36
C THR A 207 5.80 -2.82 18.40
N PRO A 208 5.62 -1.49 18.25
CA PRO A 208 6.47 -0.70 17.37
C PRO A 208 7.83 -0.56 18.06
N LEU A 209 8.90 -1.05 17.43
CA LEU A 209 10.24 -0.88 17.96
C LEU A 209 10.62 0.60 17.82
N VAL A 210 10.76 1.23 18.98
CA VAL A 210 11.12 2.63 19.19
C VAL A 210 12.53 2.88 18.63
N THR A 211 12.66 4.00 17.95
CA THR A 211 13.89 4.67 17.53
C THR A 211 14.78 4.94 18.74
N GLU A 212 15.98 4.37 18.78
CA GLU A 212 17.07 4.93 19.58
C GLU A 212 18.10 5.60 18.68
N GLN A 213 18.31 6.87 18.98
CA GLN A 213 19.32 7.74 18.40
C GLN A 213 20.71 7.28 18.87
N ILE A 214 21.64 7.16 17.92
CA ILE A 214 23.06 7.35 18.23
C ILE A 214 23.59 8.43 17.30
N SER A 215 24.02 9.50 17.93
CA SER A 215 24.68 10.66 17.36
C SER A 215 26.18 10.40 17.32
N SER A 216 26.80 10.59 16.15
CA SER A 216 28.14 11.18 16.01
C SER A 216 28.54 11.25 14.54
N ALA A 217 28.88 12.47 14.13
CA ALA A 217 29.26 12.88 12.80
C ALA A 217 30.54 12.20 12.29
N ASN A 218 30.55 11.88 10.98
CA ASN A 218 31.60 12.26 10.05
C ASN A 218 31.08 12.07 8.62
N ASP A 219 31.03 13.19 7.88
CA ASP A 219 30.61 13.29 6.50
C ASP A 219 31.65 12.66 5.56
N ILE A 220 31.29 11.55 4.93
CA ILE A 220 31.75 11.14 3.60
C ILE A 220 30.52 10.57 2.90
N GLU A 221 29.94 11.34 1.97
CA GLU A 221 28.82 10.91 1.13
C GLU A 221 29.31 9.87 0.11
N ASP A 222 29.44 8.62 0.56
CA ASP A 222 29.46 7.49 -0.36
C ASP A 222 28.02 7.26 -0.85
N ASN A 223 27.83 7.28 -2.18
CA ASN A 223 26.59 6.94 -2.90
C ASN A 223 26.18 5.46 -2.74
N ALA A 224 26.39 4.89 -1.56
CA ALA A 224 26.05 3.52 -1.23
C ALA A 224 24.53 3.40 -1.07
N MET A 225 23.94 2.61 -1.96
CA MET A 225 22.55 2.22 -1.95
C MET A 225 22.15 1.60 -0.59
N GLU A 226 21.52 2.39 0.28
CA GLU A 226 20.92 1.90 1.53
C GLU A 226 19.70 1.02 1.22
N PHE A 227 19.96 -0.25 0.91
CA PHE A 227 18.94 -1.28 1.05
C PHE A 227 18.66 -1.48 2.53
N THR A 228 17.44 -1.15 2.96
CA THR A 228 17.02 -1.49 4.32
C THR A 228 17.11 -3.00 4.50
N SER A 229 17.90 -3.41 5.51
CA SER A 229 18.26 -4.79 5.81
C SER A 229 17.06 -5.75 5.67
N GLY A 230 17.10 -6.60 4.63
CA GLY A 230 16.20 -7.74 4.47
C GLY A 230 15.40 -7.85 3.17
N TYR A 231 15.29 -6.79 2.36
CA TYR A 231 14.46 -6.81 1.14
C TYR A 231 15.25 -6.52 -0.14
N LEU A 232 14.94 -7.26 -1.21
CA LEU A 232 15.68 -7.21 -2.48
C LEU A 232 15.50 -5.91 -3.26
N CYS A 233 14.30 -5.31 -3.26
CA CYS A 233 13.98 -4.16 -4.12
C CYS A 233 13.40 -2.99 -3.30
N GLY A 234 13.85 -2.85 -2.05
CA GLY A 234 13.33 -1.85 -1.12
C GLY A 234 13.35 -0.44 -1.69
N GLY A 235 12.18 0.15 -1.93
CA GLY A 235 12.04 1.54 -2.40
C GLY A 235 12.47 1.78 -3.85
N LEU A 236 12.67 0.74 -4.65
CA LEU A 236 13.05 0.89 -6.06
C LEU A 236 11.86 1.14 -6.98
N ASP A 237 12.16 1.75 -8.13
CA ASP A 237 11.18 1.95 -9.19
C ASP A 237 11.25 0.82 -10.19
N VAL A 238 10.08 0.33 -10.59
CA VAL A 238 9.94 -0.73 -11.60
C VAL A 238 9.21 -0.17 -12.79
N PHE A 239 9.82 -0.29 -13.97
CA PHE A 239 9.24 0.08 -15.26
C PHE A 239 8.91 -1.19 -16.03
N SER A 240 7.68 -1.33 -16.50
CA SER A 240 7.20 -2.53 -17.20
C SER A 240 6.52 -2.16 -18.51
N SER A 241 6.79 -2.89 -19.59
CA SER A 241 6.10 -2.67 -20.87
C SER A 241 4.62 -3.00 -20.78
N LYS A 242 4.27 -4.06 -20.05
CA LYS A 242 2.89 -4.52 -19.83
C LYS A 242 2.56 -4.56 -18.35
N GLU A 243 1.29 -4.48 -18.03
CA GLU A 243 0.83 -4.66 -16.67
C GLU A 243 1.21 -6.06 -16.14
N PRO A 244 1.90 -6.16 -14.99
CA PRO A 244 2.26 -7.45 -14.42
C PRO A 244 1.02 -8.25 -14.02
N CYS A 245 1.09 -9.58 -14.24
CA CYS A 245 0.03 -10.48 -13.79
C CYS A 245 0.01 -10.59 -12.25
N VAL A 246 -1.03 -11.23 -11.71
CA VAL A 246 -1.21 -11.43 -10.25
C VAL A 246 0.05 -11.99 -9.57
N MET A 247 0.70 -13.00 -10.16
CA MET A 247 1.93 -13.59 -9.61
C MET A 247 3.06 -12.56 -9.54
N CYS A 248 3.31 -11.85 -10.65
CA CYS A 248 4.35 -10.83 -10.72
C CYS A 248 4.07 -9.68 -9.76
N CYS A 249 2.82 -9.20 -9.67
CA CYS A 249 2.42 -8.18 -8.72
C CYS A 249 2.71 -8.61 -7.27
N MET A 250 2.37 -9.85 -6.91
CA MET A 250 2.64 -10.34 -5.56
C MET A 250 4.15 -10.47 -5.29
N ALA A 251 4.95 -10.85 -6.29
CA ALA A 251 6.41 -10.86 -6.18
C ALA A 251 6.99 -9.46 -5.92
N LEU A 252 6.42 -8.42 -6.56
CA LEU A 252 6.79 -7.02 -6.32
C LEU A 252 6.42 -6.55 -4.90
N VAL A 253 5.26 -6.97 -4.37
CA VAL A 253 4.87 -6.73 -2.96
C VAL A 253 5.91 -7.34 -2.00
N HIS A 254 6.28 -8.61 -2.23
CA HIS A 254 7.29 -9.30 -1.41
C HIS A 254 8.69 -8.66 -1.52
N SER A 255 9.00 -8.05 -2.66
CA SER A 255 10.27 -7.38 -2.91
C SER A 255 10.32 -5.94 -2.37
N ARG A 256 9.21 -5.43 -1.82
CA ARG A 256 9.09 -4.08 -1.20
C ARG A 256 9.42 -2.92 -2.15
N ILE A 257 8.99 -3.02 -3.42
CA ILE A 257 9.19 -1.93 -4.39
C ILE A 257 8.54 -0.62 -3.93
N GLY A 258 9.06 0.51 -4.40
CA GLY A 258 8.49 1.83 -4.14
C GLY A 258 7.36 2.16 -5.10
N ARG A 259 7.64 2.09 -6.41
CA ARG A 259 6.69 2.50 -7.46
C ARG A 259 6.76 1.56 -8.67
N LEU A 260 5.62 1.40 -9.33
CA LEU A 260 5.48 0.66 -10.57
C LEU A 260 4.97 1.61 -11.66
N PHE A 261 5.66 1.66 -12.79
CA PHE A 261 5.23 2.36 -14.00
C PHE A 261 5.02 1.32 -15.09
N PHE A 262 3.82 1.28 -15.70
CA PHE A 262 3.54 0.34 -16.80
C PHE A 262 2.85 1.03 -17.97
N ILE A 263 3.09 0.53 -19.19
CA ILE A 263 2.56 1.13 -20.43
C ILE A 263 1.21 0.50 -20.78
N ASP A 264 1.22 -0.76 -21.20
CA ASP A 264 0.02 -1.44 -21.71
C ASP A 264 -0.71 -2.20 -20.59
N PRO A 265 -2.05 -2.08 -20.46
CA PRO A 265 -2.82 -2.90 -19.53
C PRO A 265 -2.82 -4.37 -19.96
N SER A 266 -3.04 -5.28 -19.01
CA SER A 266 -3.13 -6.73 -19.27
C SER A 266 -4.51 -7.27 -18.86
N GLU A 267 -5.07 -8.19 -19.64
CA GLU A 267 -6.32 -8.89 -19.33
C GLU A 267 -6.28 -9.65 -17.99
N SER A 268 -5.08 -10.09 -17.58
CA SER A 268 -4.83 -10.79 -16.30
C SER A 268 -4.05 -9.92 -15.30
N GLY A 269 -4.13 -8.61 -15.49
CA GLY A 269 -3.41 -7.60 -14.73
C GLY A 269 -3.71 -7.63 -13.23
N GLY A 270 -2.66 -7.71 -12.40
CA GLY A 270 -2.81 -7.74 -10.94
C GLY A 270 -3.16 -6.38 -10.33
N ILE A 271 -3.01 -5.29 -11.08
CA ILE A 271 -3.27 -3.92 -10.63
C ILE A 271 -4.69 -3.50 -11.02
N SER A 272 -5.02 -3.57 -12.31
CA SER A 272 -6.29 -3.14 -12.87
C SER A 272 -7.48 -3.95 -12.34
N TYR A 273 -7.33 -5.27 -12.20
CA TYR A 273 -8.43 -6.14 -11.74
C TYR A 273 -8.47 -6.36 -10.23
N TYR A 274 -7.31 -6.52 -9.59
CA TYR A 274 -7.24 -6.96 -8.19
C TYR A 274 -6.74 -5.88 -7.23
N SER A 275 -6.21 -4.77 -7.76
CA SER A 275 -5.64 -3.65 -7.03
C SER A 275 -4.66 -4.09 -5.94
N ILE A 276 -3.81 -5.08 -6.25
CA ILE A 276 -2.89 -5.71 -5.29
C ILE A 276 -2.01 -4.66 -4.60
N ASN A 277 -1.64 -3.61 -5.31
CA ASN A 277 -0.80 -2.52 -4.82
C ASN A 277 -1.41 -1.68 -3.66
N SER A 278 -2.73 -1.72 -3.46
CA SER A 278 -3.45 -0.93 -2.44
C SER A 278 -4.29 -1.78 -1.48
N ARG A 279 -4.07 -3.10 -1.46
CA ARG A 279 -4.81 -4.03 -0.60
C ARG A 279 -4.41 -3.87 0.87
N LYS A 280 -5.34 -3.38 1.69
CA LYS A 280 -5.17 -3.21 3.15
C LYS A 280 -4.77 -4.48 3.91
N ALA A 281 -5.09 -5.66 3.39
CA ALA A 281 -4.73 -6.94 4.01
C ALA A 281 -3.24 -7.31 3.81
N LEU A 282 -2.52 -6.61 2.93
CA LEU A 282 -1.11 -6.85 2.66
C LEU A 282 -0.22 -5.93 3.52
N ASN A 283 0.95 -6.44 3.89
CA ASN A 283 1.93 -5.74 4.72
C ASN A 283 2.75 -4.69 3.93
N HIS A 284 2.58 -4.61 2.62
CA HIS A 284 3.26 -3.64 1.76
C HIS A 284 2.32 -3.12 0.69
N ASN A 285 2.36 -1.81 0.48
CA ASN A 285 1.65 -1.12 -0.59
C ASN A 285 2.68 -0.33 -1.41
N PHE A 286 2.41 -0.17 -2.70
CA PHE A 286 3.23 0.63 -3.60
C PHE A 286 2.34 1.43 -4.55
N THR A 287 2.86 2.54 -5.06
CA THR A 287 2.13 3.35 -6.05
C THR A 287 2.33 2.79 -7.45
N ALA A 288 1.24 2.66 -8.20
CA ALA A 288 1.28 2.19 -9.57
C ALA A 288 0.76 3.30 -10.52
N PHE A 289 1.45 3.48 -11.63
CA PHE A 289 1.15 4.48 -12.65
C PHE A 289 1.02 3.80 -14.01
N GLN A 290 -0.09 4.06 -14.68
CA GLN A 290 -0.24 3.73 -16.09
C GLN A 290 0.28 4.91 -16.92
N CYS A 291 1.22 4.64 -17.80
CA CYS A 291 1.90 5.64 -18.62
C CYS A 291 1.41 5.54 -20.06
N THR A 292 0.68 6.55 -20.52
CA THR A 292 0.21 6.64 -21.91
C THR A 292 1.06 7.63 -22.69
N LEU A 293 1.45 7.25 -23.91
CA LEU A 293 2.08 8.17 -24.84
C LEU A 293 1.01 9.12 -25.37
N THR A 294 1.12 10.40 -25.02
CA THR A 294 0.35 11.44 -25.68
C THR A 294 0.98 11.66 -27.05
N SER A 295 0.40 11.06 -28.09
CA SER A 295 0.75 11.43 -29.45
C SER A 295 0.43 12.91 -29.58
N THR A 296 1.44 13.75 -29.77
CA THR A 296 1.28 15.18 -30.06
C THR A 296 0.36 15.29 -31.27
N GLN A 297 -0.91 15.61 -31.03
CA GLN A 297 -1.78 16.05 -32.10
C GLN A 297 -1.14 17.32 -32.63
N ASN A 298 -0.72 17.27 -33.89
CA ASN A 298 -0.35 18.45 -34.66
C ASN A 298 -1.52 19.43 -34.59
N LEU A 299 -1.44 20.40 -33.69
CA LEU A 299 -2.16 21.65 -33.82
C LEU A 299 -1.51 22.38 -35.01
N THR A 300 -1.94 22.02 -36.22
CA THR A 300 -1.73 22.89 -37.38
C THR A 300 -2.51 24.19 -37.15
N PRO A 301 -1.90 25.36 -37.44
CA PRO A 301 -2.48 26.67 -37.16
C PRO A 301 -3.78 26.95 -37.92
#